data_AF-A0A0Q7FDU9-F1
#
_entry.id   AF-A0A0Q7FDU9-F1
#
_cell.length_a   1.000
_cell.length_b   1.000
_cell.length_c   1.000
_cell.angle_alpha   90.00
_cell.angle_beta   90.00
_cell.angle_gamma   90.00
#
_symmetry.space_group_name_H-M   'P 1'
#
loop_
_entity.id
_entity.type
_entity.pdbx_description
1 polymer ?
#
loop_
_entity_poly.entity_id
_entity_poly.type
_entity_poly.pdbx_seq_one_letter_code
_entity_poly.pdbx_strand_id
1 'polypeptide(L)'
;MTSVGSDGGARSRPLCGGAPEDEAVPGQAEWVALEQWRASWRPEVDLLGGTEELRALFRRAMRHGYAAYVAGARAMPTLFALDSSLAAMWQQGFADARRDAAIGVVCQPACDVAQRA
;
A
#
# COMPACT_ATOMS: atom_id res chain seq x y z
N MET A 1 80.62 10.24 56.59
CA MET A 1 79.57 10.36 55.56
C MET A 1 78.42 9.43 55.92
N THR A 2 77.42 10.01 56.58
CA THR A 2 76.04 9.54 56.83
C THR A 2 75.28 9.42 55.49
N SER A 3 74.19 8.68 55.28
CA SER A 3 73.28 7.85 56.06
C SER A 3 72.52 6.96 55.07
N VAL A 4 72.12 5.75 55.47
CA VAL A 4 70.97 5.05 54.86
C VAL A 4 69.70 5.79 55.29
N GLY A 5 68.73 5.95 54.38
CA GLY A 5 67.43 6.56 54.64
C GLY A 5 66.39 6.01 53.68
N SER A 6 65.57 5.09 54.20
CA SER A 6 64.39 4.49 53.58
C SER A 6 63.23 5.49 53.47
N ASP A 7 62.38 5.26 52.47
CA ASP A 7 60.93 5.49 52.41
C ASP A 7 60.34 6.86 52.77
N GLY A 8 59.60 7.41 51.80
CA GLY A 8 58.58 8.41 52.09
C GLY A 8 58.03 9.15 50.88
N GLY A 9 56.86 8.72 50.40
CA GLY A 9 55.90 9.66 49.81
C GLY A 9 55.58 9.44 48.34
N ALA A 10 54.73 8.44 48.10
CA ALA A 10 53.92 8.34 46.90
C ALA A 10 53.18 9.65 46.59
N ARG A 11 53.33 10.16 45.36
CA ARG A 11 52.26 10.88 44.65
C ARG A 11 52.29 10.47 43.18
N SER A 12 52.02 9.20 42.94
CA SER A 12 51.40 8.79 41.67
C SER A 12 50.13 9.63 41.53
N ARG A 13 50.14 10.64 40.65
CA ARG A 13 48.89 11.31 40.26
C ARG A 13 47.95 10.20 39.78
N PRO A 14 46.72 10.12 40.32
CA PRO A 14 45.72 9.26 39.71
C PRO A 14 45.59 9.75 38.26
N LEU A 15 45.74 8.81 37.33
CA LEU A 15 45.21 8.94 35.98
C LEU A 15 43.83 9.57 36.13
N CYS A 16 43.62 10.76 35.57
CA CYS A 16 42.29 11.33 35.46
C CYS A 16 41.39 10.22 34.94
N GLY A 17 40.38 9.93 35.75
CA GLY A 17 39.61 8.69 35.72
C GLY A 17 39.28 8.29 34.30
N GLY A 18 39.39 6.98 34.06
CA GLY A 18 38.69 6.37 32.94
C GLY A 18 37.28 6.96 32.93
N ALA A 19 36.88 7.49 31.78
CA ALA A 19 35.48 7.76 31.54
C ALA A 19 34.71 6.51 31.98
N PRO A 20 33.56 6.65 32.67
CA PRO A 20 32.72 5.51 32.93
C PRO A 20 32.31 4.95 31.57
N GLU A 21 33.07 3.95 31.11
CA GLU A 21 32.55 2.96 30.18
C GLU A 21 31.32 2.39 30.90
N ASP A 22 30.16 2.48 30.26
CA ASP A 22 28.83 2.10 30.77
C ASP A 22 28.08 3.09 31.68
N GLU A 23 27.99 4.37 31.31
CA GLU A 23 26.66 5.02 31.40
C GLU A 23 25.78 4.50 30.26
N ALA A 24 25.27 3.26 30.40
CA ALA A 24 24.24 2.75 29.52
C ALA A 24 23.03 3.67 29.63
N VAL A 25 22.84 4.55 28.63
CA VAL A 25 21.71 5.48 28.60
C VAL A 25 20.43 4.63 28.61
N PRO A 26 19.57 4.78 29.63
CA PRO A 26 18.33 4.01 29.70
C PRO A 26 17.53 4.20 28.41
N GLY A 27 17.16 3.11 27.73
CA GLY A 27 16.44 3.16 26.45
C GLY A 27 17.32 3.04 25.18
N GLN A 28 18.65 3.06 25.30
CA GLN A 28 19.54 3.03 24.14
C GLN A 28 19.51 1.69 23.40
N ALA A 29 19.40 0.57 24.13
CA ALA A 29 19.30 -0.75 23.52
C ALA A 29 17.98 -0.92 22.74
N GLU A 30 16.88 -0.42 23.30
CA GLU A 30 15.56 -0.39 22.69
C GLU A 30 15.55 0.49 21.44
N TRP A 31 16.22 1.65 21.49
CA TRP A 31 16.36 2.53 20.34
C TRP A 31 17.17 1.90 19.21
N VAL A 32 18.31 1.26 19.54
CA VAL A 32 19.14 0.54 18.57
C VAL A 32 18.37 -0.64 17.96
N ALA A 33 17.61 -1.38 18.76
CA ALA A 33 16.76 -2.46 18.27
C ALA A 33 15.65 -1.95 17.33
N LEU A 34 15.04 -0.81 17.64
CA LEU A 34 14.02 -0.17 16.79
C LEU A 34 14.62 0.30 15.46
N GLU A 35 15.80 0.92 15.48
CA GLU A 35 16.50 1.35 14.27
C GLU A 35 16.93 0.16 13.41
N GLN A 36 17.41 -0.93 14.01
CA GLN A 36 17.72 -2.17 13.30
C GLN A 36 16.47 -2.83 12.70
N TRP A 37 15.36 -2.87 13.44
CA TRP A 37 14.08 -3.33 12.92
C TRP A 37 13.62 -2.47 11.74
N ARG A 38 13.69 -1.13 11.86
CA ARG A 38 13.31 -0.22 10.77
C ARG A 38 14.21 -0.38 9.54
N ALA A 39 15.52 -0.57 9.73
CA ALA A 39 16.46 -0.78 8.64
C ALA A 39 16.27 -2.12 7.92
N SER A 40 15.77 -3.14 8.63
CA SER A 40 15.45 -4.46 8.08
C SER A 40 14.01 -4.60 7.59
N TRP A 41 13.12 -3.68 7.99
CA TRP A 41 11.74 -3.67 7.55
C TRP A 41 11.68 -3.40 6.05
N ARG A 42 11.13 -4.37 5.32
CA ARG A 42 10.73 -4.20 3.94
C ARG A 42 9.23 -4.47 3.87
N PRO A 43 8.43 -3.56 3.27
CA PRO A 43 7.06 -3.91 2.96
C PRO A 43 7.11 -5.11 2.01
N GLU A 44 6.50 -6.23 2.40
CA GLU A 44 6.20 -7.31 1.47
C GLU A 44 5.24 -6.74 0.43
N VAL A 45 5.77 -6.41 -0.75
CA VAL A 45 4.94 -6.00 -1.86
C VAL A 45 4.27 -7.27 -2.38
N ASP A 46 3.02 -7.48 -1.98
CA ASP A 46 2.20 -8.55 -2.55
C ASP A 46 1.80 -8.19 -3.98
N LEU A 47 2.73 -8.43 -4.91
CA LEU A 47 2.54 -8.20 -6.34
C LEU A 47 1.45 -9.11 -6.92
N LEU A 48 1.25 -10.30 -6.34
CA LEU A 48 0.30 -11.28 -6.84
C LEU A 48 -1.13 -10.96 -6.38
N GLY A 49 -1.32 -10.69 -5.09
CA GLY A 49 -2.61 -10.26 -4.53
C GLY A 49 -3.09 -8.96 -5.15
N GLY A 50 -2.21 -7.96 -5.27
CA GLY A 50 -2.55 -6.69 -5.91
C GLY A 50 -2.98 -6.84 -7.39
N THR A 51 -2.39 -7.79 -8.11
CA THR A 51 -2.77 -8.06 -9.51
C THR A 51 -4.16 -8.72 -9.60
N GLU A 52 -4.47 -9.68 -8.73
CA GLU A 52 -5.78 -10.34 -8.72
C GLU A 52 -6.91 -9.40 -8.29
N GLU A 53 -6.66 -8.52 -7.31
CA GLU A 53 -7.60 -7.49 -6.90
C GLU A 53 -7.88 -6.50 -8.03
N LEU A 54 -6.84 -6.05 -8.74
CA LEU A 54 -6.99 -5.16 -9.89
C LEU A 54 -7.79 -5.83 -11.02
N ARG A 55 -7.52 -7.12 -11.31
CA ARG A 55 -8.32 -7.91 -12.27
C ARG A 55 -9.77 -8.03 -11.82
N ALA A 56 -10.01 -8.25 -10.53
CA ALA A 56 -11.36 -8.33 -9.98
C ALA A 56 -12.13 -7.00 -10.14
N LEU A 57 -11.45 -5.87 -9.92
CA LEU A 57 -12.01 -4.53 -10.13
C LEU A 57 -12.37 -4.29 -11.59
N PHE A 58 -11.48 -4.61 -12.54
CA PHE A 58 -11.77 -4.48 -13.98
C PHE A 58 -12.94 -5.36 -14.43
N ARG A 59 -12.98 -6.62 -13.98
CA ARG A 59 -14.14 -7.50 -14.23
C ARG A 59 -15.43 -6.93 -13.67
N ARG A 60 -15.38 -6.28 -12.50
CA ARG A 60 -16.55 -5.64 -11.89
C ARG A 60 -17.01 -4.45 -12.73
N ALA A 61 -16.10 -3.58 -13.16
CA ALA A 61 -16.42 -2.44 -14.03
C ALA A 61 -17.08 -2.91 -15.35
N MET A 62 -16.52 -3.93 -16.01
CA MET A 62 -17.12 -4.53 -17.21
C MET A 62 -18.54 -5.04 -16.95
N ARG A 63 -18.76 -5.81 -15.88
CA ARG A 63 -20.11 -6.31 -15.54
C ARG A 63 -21.11 -5.18 -15.29
N HIS A 64 -20.69 -4.10 -14.65
CA HIS A 64 -21.55 -2.93 -14.45
C HIS A 64 -21.89 -2.23 -15.76
N GLY A 65 -20.95 -2.12 -16.70
CA GLY A 65 -21.21 -1.59 -18.04
C GLY A 65 -22.22 -2.44 -18.80
N TYR A 66 -22.05 -3.77 -18.75
CA TYR A 66 -22.96 -4.71 -19.38
C TYR A 66 -24.39 -4.58 -18.81
N ALA A 67 -24.52 -4.63 -17.48
CA ALA A 67 -25.81 -4.51 -16.80
C ALA A 67 -26.46 -3.14 -17.05
N ALA A 68 -25.66 -2.06 -17.14
CA ALA A 68 -26.17 -0.73 -17.42
C ALA A 68 -26.82 -0.65 -18.80
N TYR A 69 -26.25 -1.28 -19.83
CA TYR A 69 -26.88 -1.37 -21.14
C TYR A 69 -28.21 -2.12 -21.09
N VAL A 70 -28.23 -3.31 -20.45
CA VAL A 70 -29.44 -4.13 -20.30
C VAL A 70 -30.54 -3.36 -19.57
N ALA A 71 -30.17 -2.54 -18.58
CA ALA A 71 -31.09 -1.67 -17.84
C ALA A 71 -31.48 -0.38 -18.58
N GLY A 72 -30.94 -0.11 -19.78
CA GLY A 72 -31.24 1.10 -20.55
C GLY A 72 -30.60 2.39 -20.01
N ALA A 73 -29.54 2.29 -19.23
CA ALA A 73 -28.83 3.44 -18.71
C ALA A 73 -28.15 4.23 -19.84
N ARG A 74 -28.21 5.57 -19.75
CA ARG A 74 -27.66 6.49 -20.76
C ARG A 74 -26.30 7.08 -20.40
N ALA A 75 -25.89 6.96 -19.15
CA ALA A 75 -24.69 7.61 -18.64
C ALA A 75 -23.88 6.66 -17.77
N MET A 76 -22.55 6.82 -17.83
CA MET A 76 -21.62 6.14 -16.94
C MET A 76 -21.69 6.75 -15.53
N PRO A 77 -21.73 5.94 -14.46
CA PRO A 77 -21.59 6.45 -13.10
C PRO A 77 -20.26 7.18 -12.87
N THR A 78 -20.29 8.30 -12.14
CA THR A 78 -19.10 9.14 -11.86
C THR A 78 -17.94 8.34 -11.28
N LEU A 79 -18.22 7.34 -10.43
CA LEU A 79 -17.20 6.48 -9.82
C LEU A 79 -16.27 5.83 -10.86
N PHE A 80 -16.80 5.38 -12.00
CA PHE A 80 -15.98 4.77 -13.05
C PHE A 80 -15.32 5.83 -13.95
N ALA A 81 -15.90 7.03 -14.06
CA ALA A 81 -15.37 8.10 -14.89
C ALA A 81 -14.13 8.79 -14.30
N LEU A 82 -13.90 8.65 -12.99
CA LEU A 82 -12.74 9.24 -12.30
C LEU A 82 -11.40 8.58 -12.69
N ASP A 83 -11.44 7.33 -13.16
CA ASP A 83 -10.26 6.57 -13.57
C ASP A 83 -10.42 6.09 -15.02
N SER A 84 -9.46 6.45 -15.87
CA SER A 84 -9.53 6.13 -17.31
C SER A 84 -9.57 4.63 -17.61
N SER A 85 -8.93 3.80 -16.78
CA SER A 85 -8.91 2.35 -16.96
C SER A 85 -10.27 1.74 -16.57
N LEU A 86 -10.85 2.19 -15.46
CA LEU A 86 -12.19 1.79 -15.04
C LEU A 86 -13.26 2.25 -16.03
N ALA A 87 -13.15 3.47 -16.55
CA ALA A 87 -14.03 4.00 -17.59
C ALA A 87 -13.98 3.14 -18.86
N ALA A 88 -12.78 2.79 -19.32
CA ALA A 88 -12.59 1.93 -20.49
C ALA A 88 -13.20 0.53 -20.29
N MET A 89 -12.99 -0.08 -19.12
CA MET A 89 -13.58 -1.38 -18.79
C MET A 89 -15.12 -1.31 -18.73
N TRP A 90 -15.68 -0.27 -18.14
CA TRP A 90 -17.13 -0.08 -18.14
C TRP A 90 -17.68 0.08 -19.56
N GLN A 91 -17.04 0.91 -20.40
CA GLN A 91 -17.46 1.10 -21.80
C GLN A 91 -17.37 -0.18 -22.61
N GLN A 92 -16.32 -0.98 -22.38
CA GLN A 92 -16.17 -2.29 -23.02
C GLN A 92 -17.35 -3.20 -22.70
N GLY A 93 -17.71 -3.35 -21.41
CA GLY A 93 -18.85 -4.16 -21.02
C GLY A 93 -20.19 -3.67 -21.59
N PHE A 94 -20.38 -2.35 -21.67
CA PHE A 94 -21.55 -1.73 -22.29
C PHE A 94 -21.61 -2.01 -23.80
N ALA A 95 -20.47 -1.94 -24.49
CA ALA A 95 -20.37 -2.24 -25.91
C ALA A 95 -20.57 -3.73 -26.21
N ASP A 96 -20.11 -4.62 -25.33
CA ASP A 96 -20.32 -6.06 -25.44
C ASP A 96 -21.80 -6.42 -25.30
N ALA A 97 -22.50 -5.87 -24.30
CA ALA A 97 -23.96 -6.05 -24.17
C ALA A 97 -24.73 -5.56 -25.40
N ARG A 98 -24.29 -4.44 -26.00
CA ARG A 98 -24.85 -3.93 -27.26
C ARG A 98 -24.62 -4.89 -28.43
N ARG A 99 -23.46 -5.53 -28.50
CA ARG A 99 -23.15 -6.54 -29.53
C ARG A 99 -24.00 -7.79 -29.32
N ASP A 100 -24.09 -8.28 -28.09
CA ASP A 100 -24.91 -9.44 -27.71
C ASP A 100 -26.40 -9.21 -28.04
N ALA A 101 -26.90 -8.01 -27.78
CA ALA A 101 -28.25 -7.61 -28.16
C ALA A 101 -28.47 -7.63 -29.68
N ALA A 102 -27.48 -7.25 -30.49
CA ALA A 102 -27.58 -7.26 -31.95
C ALA A 102 -27.69 -8.67 -32.54
N ILE A 103 -27.22 -9.69 -31.81
CA ILE A 103 -27.30 -11.10 -32.19
C ILE A 103 -28.37 -11.88 -31.38
N GLY A 104 -29.20 -11.19 -30.61
CA GLY A 104 -30.32 -11.78 -29.87
C GLY A 104 -29.94 -12.56 -28.60
N VAL A 105 -28.71 -12.42 -28.08
CA VAL A 105 -28.25 -13.10 -26.85
C VAL A 105 -28.83 -12.46 -25.59
N VAL A 106 -29.09 -11.15 -25.63
CA VAL A 106 -29.79 -10.43 -24.56
C VAL A 106 -30.91 -9.59 -25.13
N CYS A 107 -32.02 -9.50 -24.40
CA CYS A 107 -33.08 -8.57 -24.75
C CYS A 107 -32.53 -7.14 -24.70
N GLN A 108 -32.68 -6.38 -25.78
CA GLN A 108 -32.54 -4.93 -25.67
C GLN A 108 -33.50 -4.46 -24.59
N PRO A 109 -33.16 -3.42 -23.79
CA PRO A 109 -34.19 -2.69 -23.08
C PRO A 109 -35.19 -2.29 -24.16
N ALA A 110 -36.38 -2.89 -24.10
CA ALA A 110 -37.45 -2.55 -25.02
C ALA A 110 -37.55 -1.02 -24.98
N CYS A 111 -37.63 -0.40 -26.14
CA CYS A 111 -38.07 0.97 -26.22
C CYS A 111 -39.47 1.04 -25.58
N ASP A 112 -39.54 1.20 -24.26
CA ASP A 112 -40.76 1.44 -23.47
C ASP A 112 -41.42 2.79 -23.83
N VAL A 113 -41.00 3.39 -24.94
CA VAL A 113 -41.51 4.64 -25.50
C VAL A 113 -42.46 4.40 -26.69
N ALA A 114 -42.49 3.19 -27.28
CA ALA A 114 -43.37 2.90 -28.42
C ALA A 114 -44.74 2.30 -28.05
N GLN A 115 -45.03 2.04 -26.76
CA GLN A 115 -46.28 1.41 -26.30
C GLN A 115 -47.17 2.30 -25.41
N ARG A 116 -46.84 3.59 -25.26
CA ARG A 116 -47.67 4.57 -24.53
C ARG A 116 -48.00 5.83 -25.34
N ALA A 117 -48.00 5.73 -26.67
CA ALA A 117 -48.50 6.77 -27.57
C ALA A 117 -49.78 6.29 -28.26
#